data_AF-C4A0R7-F1
#
_entry.id   AF-C4A0R7-F1
#
_cell.length_a   1.000
_cell.length_b   1.000
_cell.length_c   1.000
_cell.angle_alpha   90.00
_cell.angle_beta   90.00
_cell.angle_gamma   90.00
#
_symmetry.space_group_name_H-M   'P 1'
#
loop_
_entity.id
_entity.type
_entity.pdbx_description
1 polymer ?
#
loop_
_entity_poly.entity_id
_entity_poly.type
_entity_poly.pdbx_seq_one_letter_code
_entity_poly.pdbx_strand_id
1 'polypeptide(L)'
;MDVRRYLSRIRYHGDTRPNLENLRAVHLAHILAVPFENLRIQREGDMWFLQRLKYSHQTKLTSDCRKATPGGTDRDVKLETGKQWVLKFKFTLQERELQELSNICKWTEKCHHVYSVRPLCVLPLADGLMTYMGRNLITTRYEDTRVSMATTALESDDDILNVLWDTFGIKLDKHLVVKD
;
A
#
# COMPACT_ATOMS: atom_id res chain seq x y z
N MET A 1 -5.79 -14.40 -18.44
CA MET A 1 -5.43 -12.97 -18.35
C MET A 1 -5.45 -12.37 -19.74
N ASP A 2 -5.94 -11.14 -19.90
CA ASP A 2 -5.85 -10.39 -21.17
C ASP A 2 -4.70 -9.37 -21.06
N VAL A 3 -3.55 -9.73 -21.64
CA VAL A 3 -2.32 -8.93 -21.54
C VAL A 3 -2.46 -7.58 -22.24
N ARG A 4 -3.15 -7.52 -23.39
CA ARG A 4 -3.32 -6.27 -24.15
C ARG A 4 -4.17 -5.26 -23.38
N ARG A 5 -5.26 -5.73 -22.76
CA ARG A 5 -6.07 -4.87 -21.88
C ARG A 5 -5.29 -4.39 -20.66
N TYR A 6 -4.47 -5.25 -20.05
CA TYR A 6 -3.63 -4.84 -18.91
C TYR A 6 -2.62 -3.75 -19.31
N LEU A 7 -1.87 -3.96 -20.39
CA LEU A 7 -0.88 -2.99 -20.88
C LEU A 7 -1.55 -1.65 -21.25
N SER A 8 -2.71 -1.70 -21.92
CA SER A 8 -3.51 -0.51 -22.19
C SER A 8 -3.98 0.19 -20.91
N ARG A 9 -4.39 -0.56 -19.88
CA ARG A 9 -4.85 0.00 -18.59
C ARG A 9 -3.74 0.74 -17.84
N ILE A 10 -2.49 0.28 -17.96
CA ILE A 10 -1.32 0.95 -17.38
C ILE A 10 -0.66 1.95 -18.34
N ARG A 11 -1.27 2.21 -19.52
CA ARG A 11 -0.76 3.11 -20.56
C ARG A 11 0.63 2.73 -21.09
N TYR A 12 0.93 1.43 -21.09
CA TYR A 12 2.18 0.90 -21.64
C TYR A 12 1.99 0.44 -23.09
N HIS A 13 2.75 1.04 -24.01
CA HIS A 13 2.73 0.73 -25.44
C HIS A 13 4.12 0.33 -25.98
N GLY A 14 5.07 0.03 -25.08
CA GLY A 14 6.42 -0.40 -25.42
C GLY A 14 6.54 -1.88 -25.78
N ASP A 15 7.78 -2.33 -25.93
CA ASP A 15 8.14 -3.71 -26.22
C ASP A 15 7.82 -4.68 -25.06
N THR A 16 7.36 -5.88 -25.37
CA THR A 16 6.96 -6.89 -24.38
C THR A 16 7.95 -8.04 -24.24
N ARG A 17 9.14 -7.98 -24.88
CA ARG A 17 10.19 -8.97 -24.67
C ARG A 17 10.58 -9.08 -23.18
N PRO A 18 10.82 -10.29 -22.64
CA PRO A 18 11.12 -10.49 -21.22
C PRO A 18 12.57 -10.11 -20.92
N ASN A 19 12.83 -8.81 -20.80
CA ASN A 19 14.13 -8.26 -20.40
C ASN A 19 13.98 -7.26 -19.24
N LEU A 20 15.10 -6.90 -18.63
CA LEU A 20 15.12 -6.03 -17.45
C LEU A 20 14.56 -4.62 -17.72
N GLU A 21 14.79 -4.08 -18.91
CA GLU A 21 14.32 -2.76 -19.31
C GLU A 21 12.79 -2.73 -19.39
N ASN A 22 12.20 -3.68 -20.10
CA ASN A 22 10.75 -3.81 -20.24
C ASN A 22 10.09 -4.13 -18.89
N LEU A 23 10.72 -4.95 -18.04
CA LEU A 23 10.24 -5.20 -16.69
C LEU A 23 10.16 -3.91 -15.86
N ARG A 24 11.22 -3.09 -15.88
CA ARG A 24 11.24 -1.79 -15.19
C ARG A 24 10.16 -0.85 -15.72
N ALA A 25 10.01 -0.77 -17.05
CA ALA A 25 9.05 0.11 -17.68
C ALA A 25 7.60 -0.30 -17.38
N VAL A 26 7.28 -1.60 -17.45
CA VAL A 26 5.95 -2.12 -17.09
C VAL A 26 5.66 -1.92 -15.60
N HIS A 27 6.65 -2.15 -14.73
CA HIS A 27 6.48 -1.96 -13.29
C HIS A 27 6.22 -0.49 -12.93
N LEU A 28 7.00 0.44 -13.51
CA LEU A 28 6.81 1.87 -13.31
C LEU A 28 5.44 2.33 -13.85
N ALA A 29 5.07 1.89 -15.05
CA ALA A 29 3.78 2.22 -15.65
C ALA A 29 2.61 1.75 -14.78
N HIS A 30 2.70 0.55 -14.20
CA HIS A 30 1.69 0.06 -13.26
C HIS A 30 1.57 0.96 -12.02
N ILE A 31 2.70 1.25 -11.37
CA ILE A 31 2.76 2.05 -10.15
C ILE A 31 2.15 3.44 -10.35
N LEU A 32 2.35 4.05 -11.52
CA LEU A 32 1.82 5.38 -11.85
C LEU A 32 0.36 5.39 -12.33
N ALA A 33 -0.20 4.23 -12.72
CA ALA A 33 -1.52 4.16 -13.34
C ALA A 33 -2.58 3.44 -12.49
N VAL A 34 -2.15 2.58 -11.56
CA VAL A 34 -3.03 1.77 -10.73
C VAL A 34 -2.83 2.17 -9.27
N PRO A 35 -3.78 2.89 -8.65
CA PRO A 35 -3.63 3.27 -7.26
C PRO A 35 -3.72 2.04 -6.36
N PHE A 36 -3.01 2.10 -5.24
CA PHE A 36 -3.25 1.21 -4.13
C PHE A 36 -4.49 1.69 -3.37
N GLU A 37 -5.42 0.81 -3.01
CA GLU A 37 -6.64 1.17 -2.30
C GLU A 37 -7.12 0.05 -1.36
N ASN A 38 -7.96 0.41 -0.38
CA ASN A 38 -8.66 -0.54 0.49
C ASN A 38 -10.17 -0.23 0.60
N LEU A 39 -10.73 0.52 -0.34
CA LEU A 39 -12.08 1.09 -0.26
C LEU A 39 -13.15 0.00 -0.27
N ARG A 40 -12.89 -1.13 -0.95
CA ARG A 40 -13.83 -2.28 -0.94
C ARG A 40 -14.03 -2.84 0.48
N ILE A 41 -12.96 -2.95 1.26
CA ILE A 41 -13.02 -3.46 2.65
C ILE A 41 -13.85 -2.52 3.53
N GLN A 42 -13.81 -1.22 3.25
CA GLN A 42 -14.55 -0.21 4.00
C GLN A 42 -16.06 -0.19 3.71
N ARG A 43 -16.52 -0.84 2.63
CA ARG A 43 -17.95 -0.88 2.26
C ARG A 43 -18.75 -1.93 3.02
N GLU A 44 -18.11 -2.96 3.57
CA GLU A 44 -18.78 -3.95 4.41
C GLU A 44 -18.83 -3.42 5.85
N GLY A 45 -19.72 -2.44 6.04
CA GLY A 45 -20.01 -1.81 7.32
C GLY A 45 -20.59 -2.81 8.32
N ASP A 46 -20.17 -2.63 9.58
CA ASP A 46 -20.60 -3.32 10.80
C ASP A 46 -19.89 -4.66 11.12
N MET A 47 -18.57 -4.61 11.31
CA MET A 47 -17.89 -5.55 12.20
C MET A 47 -17.17 -4.82 13.33
N TRP A 48 -17.68 -5.02 14.55
CA TRP A 48 -17.05 -4.58 15.79
C TRP A 48 -15.95 -5.58 16.18
N PHE A 49 -14.69 -5.15 16.22
CA PHE A 49 -13.60 -5.95 16.79
C PHE A 49 -13.49 -5.67 18.29
N LEU A 50 -14.08 -6.55 19.11
CA LEU A 50 -13.79 -6.58 20.54
C LEU A 50 -12.42 -7.26 20.76
N GLN A 51 -11.35 -6.47 20.78
CA GLN A 51 -10.05 -6.96 21.22
C GLN A 51 -10.03 -7.08 22.75
N ARG A 52 -10.13 -8.30 23.26
CA ARG A 52 -9.84 -8.57 24.67
C ARG A 52 -8.34 -8.41 24.89
N LEU A 53 -7.92 -7.29 25.50
CA LEU A 53 -6.56 -7.11 26.00
C LEU A 53 -6.27 -8.19 27.04
N LYS A 54 -5.47 -9.20 26.68
CA LYS A 54 -4.83 -10.06 27.67
C LYS A 54 -3.59 -9.33 28.16
N TYR A 55 -3.67 -8.73 29.34
CA TYR A 55 -2.47 -8.44 30.13
C TYR A 55 -1.84 -9.80 30.50
N SER A 56 -0.88 -10.24 29.72
CA SER A 56 0.06 -11.28 30.12
C SER A 56 1.27 -10.58 30.70
N HIS A 57 1.32 -10.53 32.04
CA HIS A 57 2.60 -10.48 32.71
C HIS A 57 3.37 -11.75 32.32
N GLN A 58 4.58 -11.56 31.81
CA GLN A 58 5.60 -12.57 31.53
C GLN A 58 5.24 -13.64 30.48
N THR A 59 5.79 -13.47 29.28
CA THR A 59 6.52 -14.55 28.60
C THR A 59 7.70 -13.95 27.84
N LYS A 60 8.90 -14.25 28.31
CA LYS A 60 10.17 -13.95 27.63
C LYS A 60 10.17 -14.73 26.32
N LEU A 61 9.89 -14.07 25.20
CA LEU A 61 10.24 -14.63 23.89
C LEU A 61 11.76 -14.51 23.77
N THR A 62 12.46 -15.59 24.06
CA THR A 62 13.86 -15.75 23.69
C THR A 62 13.91 -15.79 22.16
N SER A 63 14.28 -14.66 21.57
CA SER A 63 14.48 -14.52 20.14
C SER A 63 15.75 -15.26 19.72
N ASP A 64 15.60 -16.53 19.37
CA ASP A 64 16.66 -17.27 18.67
C ASP A 64 16.65 -16.83 17.19
N CYS A 65 17.25 -15.66 16.94
CA CYS A 65 17.42 -15.08 15.62
C CYS A 65 18.51 -15.86 14.86
N ARG A 66 18.11 -16.74 13.94
CA ARG A 66 19.03 -17.23 12.90
C ARG A 66 19.06 -16.25 11.72
N LYS A 67 20.28 -15.89 11.34
CA LYS A 67 20.64 -14.94 10.29
C LYS A 67 20.14 -15.40 8.93
N ALA A 68 19.66 -14.46 8.12
CA ALA A 68 19.36 -14.69 6.70
C ALA A 68 20.46 -14.07 5.82
N THR A 69 20.79 -14.75 4.73
CA THR A 69 21.38 -14.20 3.48
C THR A 69 21.22 -15.28 2.41
N PRO A 70 21.01 -14.95 1.11
CA PRO A 70 21.29 -13.68 0.39
C PRO A 70 20.01 -12.94 -0.07
N GLY A 71 19.94 -11.60 -0.22
CA GLY A 71 20.95 -10.53 -0.26
C GLY A 71 20.54 -9.26 0.51
N GLY A 72 20.00 -9.42 1.71
CA GLY A 72 20.05 -8.39 2.74
C GLY A 72 20.98 -8.88 3.84
N THR A 73 22.18 -8.31 3.94
CA THR A 73 23.09 -8.63 5.05
C THR A 73 22.50 -8.09 6.34
N ASP A 74 22.43 -8.97 7.34
CA ASP A 74 22.18 -8.69 8.75
C ASP A 74 23.32 -7.84 9.34
N ARG A 75 23.42 -6.59 8.88
CA ARG A 75 24.23 -5.56 9.51
C ARG A 75 23.31 -4.41 9.80
N ASP A 76 23.07 -4.20 11.09
CA ASP A 76 22.76 -2.88 11.63
C ASP A 76 23.88 -1.92 11.21
N VAL A 77 23.81 -1.41 9.99
CA VAL A 77 24.67 -0.30 9.55
C VAL A 77 24.08 0.94 10.22
N LYS A 78 24.50 1.20 11.46
CA LYS A 78 24.47 2.54 12.01
C LYS A 78 25.40 3.40 11.16
N LEU A 79 24.85 4.13 10.21
CA LEU A 79 25.53 5.28 9.63
C LEU A 79 25.42 6.44 10.62
N GLU A 80 26.57 7.03 10.94
CA GLU A 80 26.69 8.32 11.58
C GLU A 80 26.09 9.38 10.65
N THR A 81 24.77 9.56 10.70
CA THR A 81 24.00 10.76 10.31
C THR A 81 22.50 10.42 10.25
N GLY A 82 21.85 10.34 11.42
CA GLY A 82 20.42 10.61 11.60
C GLY A 82 19.35 9.80 10.82
N LYS A 83 19.72 8.86 9.94
CA LYS A 83 18.78 8.04 9.18
C LYS A 83 18.79 6.62 9.74
N GLN A 84 17.80 6.33 10.58
CA GLN A 84 17.59 4.99 11.13
C GLN A 84 17.00 4.08 10.06
N TRP A 85 17.67 2.98 9.74
CA TRP A 85 17.10 1.92 8.91
C TRP A 85 15.89 1.31 9.62
N VAL A 86 14.77 1.20 8.91
CA VAL A 86 13.57 0.51 9.41
C VAL A 86 13.38 -0.74 8.58
N LEU A 87 13.53 -1.90 9.23
CA LEU A 87 13.19 -3.19 8.61
C LEU A 87 11.69 -3.20 8.30
N LYS A 88 11.33 -3.29 7.01
CA LYS A 88 9.93 -3.33 6.58
C LYS A 88 9.38 -4.75 6.51
N PHE A 89 10.11 -5.66 5.87
CA PHE A 89 9.68 -7.04 5.63
C PHE A 89 10.85 -8.02 5.70
N LYS A 90 10.56 -9.27 6.03
CA LYS A 90 11.46 -10.42 5.96
C LYS A 90 10.77 -11.52 5.15
N PHE A 91 11.45 -12.07 4.16
CA PHE A 91 10.92 -13.11 3.29
C PHE A 91 11.92 -14.26 3.14
N THR A 92 11.46 -15.39 2.59
CA THR A 92 12.26 -16.58 2.25
C THR A 92 12.11 -16.88 0.76
N LEU A 93 12.94 -17.78 0.23
CA LEU A 93 12.80 -18.31 -1.14
C LEU A 93 11.80 -19.47 -1.24
N GLN A 94 11.00 -19.69 -0.19
CA GLN A 94 9.99 -20.73 -0.21
C GLN A 94 8.93 -20.36 -1.25
N GLU A 95 8.76 -21.22 -2.25
CA GLU A 95 7.71 -21.10 -3.25
C GLU A 95 6.33 -21.15 -2.59
N ARG A 96 5.38 -20.38 -3.12
CA ARG A 96 4.01 -20.26 -2.59
C ARG A 96 3.02 -20.38 -3.74
N GLU A 97 1.94 -21.12 -3.54
CA GLU A 97 0.86 -21.22 -4.51
C GLU A 97 -0.16 -20.08 -4.35
N LEU A 98 -0.84 -19.74 -5.44
CA LEU A 98 -1.84 -18.66 -5.44
C LEU A 98 -2.97 -18.90 -4.43
N GLN A 99 -3.36 -20.15 -4.22
CA GLN A 99 -4.42 -20.57 -3.30
C GLN A 99 -4.06 -20.25 -1.84
N GLU A 100 -2.79 -20.32 -1.48
CA GLU A 100 -2.32 -19.99 -0.13
C GLU A 100 -2.52 -18.51 0.19
N LEU A 101 -2.43 -17.64 -0.83
CA LEU A 101 -2.67 -16.21 -0.68
C LEU A 101 -4.14 -15.91 -0.39
N SER A 102 -5.08 -16.76 -0.84
CA SER A 102 -6.52 -16.56 -0.60
C SER A 102 -6.85 -16.49 0.90
N ASN A 103 -6.24 -17.37 1.70
CA ASN A 103 -6.47 -17.40 3.15
C ASN A 103 -5.90 -16.15 3.83
N ILE A 104 -4.74 -15.68 3.38
CA ILE A 104 -4.12 -14.46 3.88
C ILE A 104 -4.96 -13.24 3.49
N CYS A 105 -5.41 -13.13 2.23
CA CYS A 105 -6.29 -12.05 1.79
C CYS A 105 -7.58 -11.99 2.61
N LYS A 106 -8.27 -13.13 2.82
CA LYS A 106 -9.48 -13.18 3.65
C LYS A 106 -9.22 -12.73 5.08
N TRP A 107 -8.08 -13.13 5.65
CA TRP A 107 -7.70 -12.68 7.00
C TRP A 107 -7.34 -11.19 7.01
N THR A 108 -6.63 -10.68 6.01
CA THR A 108 -6.23 -9.27 5.91
C THR A 108 -7.43 -8.35 5.71
N GLU A 109 -8.37 -8.73 4.84
CA GLU A 109 -9.62 -8.01 4.60
C GLU A 109 -10.47 -7.92 5.86
N LYS A 110 -10.51 -8.98 6.67
CA LYS A 110 -11.33 -9.02 7.89
C LYS A 110 -10.61 -8.46 9.11
N CYS A 111 -9.43 -8.96 9.43
CA CYS A 111 -8.86 -8.86 10.78
C CYS A 111 -7.69 -7.88 10.90
N HIS A 112 -7.13 -7.37 9.79
CA HIS A 112 -5.94 -6.54 9.85
C HIS A 112 -6.28 -5.05 10.00
N HIS A 113 -6.04 -4.51 11.20
CA HIS A 113 -6.39 -3.14 11.59
C HIS A 113 -5.93 -2.05 10.59
N VAL A 114 -4.78 -2.19 9.94
CA VAL A 114 -4.32 -1.17 8.97
C VAL A 114 -5.27 -1.02 7.78
N TYR A 115 -5.98 -2.08 7.39
CA TYR A 115 -6.84 -2.06 6.21
C TYR A 115 -8.33 -1.90 6.54
N SER A 116 -8.74 -2.13 7.78
CA SER A 116 -10.14 -2.04 8.23
C SER A 116 -10.47 -0.73 8.98
N VAL A 117 -9.46 0.02 9.42
CA VAL A 117 -9.68 1.22 10.26
C VAL A 117 -10.04 2.46 9.45
N ARG A 118 -9.36 2.77 8.33
CA ARG A 118 -9.68 3.95 7.50
C ARG A 118 -9.64 3.65 6.00
N PRO A 119 -10.50 4.33 5.20
CA PRO A 119 -10.33 4.40 3.75
C PRO A 119 -8.98 5.05 3.40
N LEU A 120 -8.25 4.42 2.50
CA LEU A 120 -6.94 4.81 2.02
C LEU A 120 -6.89 4.58 0.51
N CYS A 121 -6.43 5.60 -0.22
CA CYS A 121 -6.04 5.45 -1.61
C CYS A 121 -4.71 6.18 -1.83
N VAL A 122 -3.76 5.52 -2.50
CA VAL A 122 -2.41 6.03 -2.71
C VAL A 122 -2.04 5.86 -4.17
N LEU A 123 -1.62 6.96 -4.80
CA LEU A 123 -1.19 7.00 -6.19
C LEU A 123 0.17 7.69 -6.28
N PRO A 124 1.23 6.93 -6.58
CA PRO A 124 2.52 7.49 -6.94
C PRO A 124 2.43 8.34 -8.21
N LEU A 125 3.15 9.46 -8.20
CA LEU A 125 3.33 10.35 -9.33
C LEU A 125 4.80 10.30 -9.78
N ALA A 126 5.10 10.87 -10.94
CA ALA A 126 6.48 10.94 -11.44
C ALA A 126 7.42 11.70 -10.49
N ASP A 127 6.88 12.65 -9.74
CA ASP A 127 7.57 13.61 -8.88
C ASP A 127 7.03 13.58 -7.44
N GLY A 128 6.27 12.56 -7.06
CA GLY A 128 5.57 12.61 -5.78
C GLY A 128 4.60 11.49 -5.50
N LEU A 129 3.63 11.80 -4.65
CA LEU A 129 2.62 10.88 -4.15
C LEU A 129 1.34 11.65 -3.82
N MET A 130 0.19 11.15 -4.29
CA MET A 130 -1.11 11.56 -3.77
C MET A 130 -1.66 10.48 -2.85
N THR A 131 -2.08 10.90 -1.66
CA THR A 131 -2.68 10.03 -0.64
C THR A 131 -4.03 10.60 -0.21
N TYR A 132 -5.09 9.86 -0.48
CA TYR A 132 -6.39 10.08 0.13
C TYR A 132 -6.50 9.25 1.41
N MET A 133 -6.87 9.89 2.53
CA MET A 133 -7.12 9.21 3.81
C MET A 133 -8.13 9.99 4.66
N GLY A 134 -9.23 9.34 5.05
CA GLY A 134 -10.30 10.00 5.84
C GLY A 134 -10.94 11.17 5.07
N ARG A 135 -10.90 12.38 5.64
CA ARG A 135 -11.32 13.63 4.98
C ARG A 135 -10.15 14.46 4.44
N ASN A 136 -9.02 13.83 4.13
CA ASN A 136 -7.83 14.53 3.67
C ASN A 136 -7.33 14.01 2.33
N LEU A 137 -6.95 14.93 1.46
CA LEU A 137 -6.08 14.67 0.32
C LEU A 137 -4.70 15.25 0.59
N ILE A 138 -3.70 14.39 0.66
CA ILE A 138 -2.32 14.74 0.97
C ILE A 138 -1.51 14.59 -0.32
N THR A 139 -0.88 15.69 -0.75
CA THR A 139 0.06 15.70 -1.86
C THR A 139 1.47 15.82 -1.31
N THR A 140 2.32 14.86 -1.63
CA THR A 140 3.76 14.91 -1.34
C THR A 140 4.51 15.11 -2.64
N ARG A 141 5.45 16.05 -2.69
CA ARG A 141 6.34 16.28 -3.84
C ARG A 141 7.79 16.05 -3.45
N TYR A 142 8.54 15.46 -4.37
CA TYR A 142 9.96 15.18 -4.23
C TYR A 142 10.73 16.12 -5.17
N GLU A 143 11.38 17.12 -4.60
CA GLU A 143 12.17 18.13 -5.31
C GLU A 143 13.64 17.98 -4.92
N ASP A 144 14.41 17.25 -5.72
CA ASP A 144 15.82 16.88 -5.49
C ASP A 144 16.08 16.26 -4.11
N THR A 145 16.35 17.09 -3.11
CA THR A 145 16.65 16.71 -1.72
C THR A 145 15.54 17.09 -0.75
N ARG A 146 14.54 17.83 -1.22
CA ARG A 146 13.43 18.36 -0.43
C ARG A 146 12.19 17.52 -0.67
N VAL A 147 11.43 17.35 0.40
CA VAL A 147 10.10 16.76 0.37
C VAL A 147 9.13 17.81 0.88
N SER A 148 8.16 18.20 0.06
CA SER A 148 7.08 19.09 0.49
C SER A 148 5.79 18.28 0.63
N MET A 149 4.98 18.64 1.62
CA MET A 149 3.70 18.00 1.90
C MET A 149 2.63 19.07 2.06
N ALA A 150 1.53 18.92 1.32
CA ALA A 150 0.35 19.76 1.41
C ALA A 150 -0.87 18.88 1.69
N THR A 151 -1.69 19.29 2.66
CA THR A 151 -2.94 18.60 3.01
C THR A 151 -4.11 19.50 2.65
N THR A 152 -5.05 18.96 1.89
CA THR A 152 -6.32 19.59 1.53
C THR A 152 -7.43 18.85 2.26
N ALA A 153 -8.23 19.58 3.04
CA ALA A 153 -9.41 19.03 3.69
C ALA A 153 -10.55 18.86 2.68
N LEU A 154 -11.31 17.77 2.79
CA LEU A 154 -12.47 17.45 1.96
C LEU A 154 -13.72 17.67 2.81
N GLU A 155 -14.50 18.70 2.46
CA GLU A 155 -15.59 19.19 3.30
C GLU A 155 -16.82 18.28 3.20
N SER A 156 -17.09 17.75 2.00
CA SER A 156 -18.24 16.90 1.72
C SER A 156 -17.84 15.51 1.24
N ASP A 157 -18.80 14.58 1.27
CA ASP A 157 -18.59 13.25 0.71
C ASP A 157 -18.57 13.29 -0.82
N ASP A 158 -19.21 14.28 -1.43
CA ASP A 158 -19.11 14.55 -2.87
C ASP A 158 -17.69 14.97 -3.27
N ASP A 159 -17.00 15.76 -2.44
CA ASP A 159 -15.58 16.08 -2.67
C ASP A 159 -14.71 14.83 -2.66
N ILE A 160 -15.00 13.89 -1.77
CA ILE A 160 -14.30 12.59 -1.71
C ILE A 160 -14.56 11.81 -3.00
N LEU A 161 -15.81 11.72 -3.47
CA LEU A 161 -16.15 11.01 -4.70
C LEU A 161 -15.49 11.64 -5.93
N ASN A 162 -15.48 12.97 -6.02
CA ASN A 162 -14.81 13.70 -7.08
C ASN A 162 -13.31 13.44 -7.07
N VAL A 163 -12.65 13.52 -5.90
CA VAL A 163 -11.21 13.21 -5.78
C VAL A 163 -10.91 11.76 -6.17
N LEU A 164 -11.70 10.79 -5.71
CA LEU A 164 -11.52 9.38 -6.07
C LEU A 164 -11.63 9.17 -7.59
N TRP A 165 -12.56 9.84 -8.24
CA TRP A 165 -12.71 9.74 -9.68
C TRP A 165 -11.61 10.48 -10.44
N ASP A 166 -11.43 11.77 -10.19
CA ASP A 166 -10.58 12.65 -10.98
C ASP A 166 -9.09 12.34 -10.77
N THR A 167 -8.70 12.03 -9.53
CA THR A 167 -7.30 11.72 -9.20
C THR A 167 -6.99 10.24 -9.40
N PHE A 168 -7.81 9.37 -8.80
CA PHE A 168 -7.47 7.95 -8.66
C PHE A 168 -8.13 7.08 -9.74
N GLY A 169 -9.06 7.63 -10.53
CA GLY A 169 -9.82 6.88 -11.53
C GLY A 169 -10.74 5.82 -10.90
N ILE A 170 -11.13 6.01 -9.64
CA ILE A 170 -11.97 5.08 -8.88
C ILE A 170 -13.39 5.64 -8.82
N LYS A 171 -14.33 4.88 -9.38
CA LYS A 171 -15.76 5.15 -9.22
C LYS A 171 -16.32 4.30 -8.09
N LEU A 172 -17.02 4.94 -7.14
CA LEU A 172 -17.77 4.23 -6.12
C LEU A 172 -19.27 4.24 -6.46
N ASP A 173 -19.91 3.07 -6.48
CA ASP A 173 -21.36 2.94 -6.72
C ASP A 173 -22.22 3.16 -5.47
N LYS A 174 -21.59 3.21 -4.29
CA LYS A 174 -22.25 3.35 -2.98
C LYS A 174 -21.48 4.35 -2.11
N HIS A 175 -22.18 4.87 -1.11
CA HIS A 175 -21.64 5.74 -0.08
C HIS A 175 -20.48 5.08 0.69
N LEU A 176 -19.37 5.80 0.86
CA LEU A 176 -18.22 5.39 1.65
C LEU A 176 -18.44 5.87 3.09
N VAL A 177 -18.37 4.97 4.07
CA VAL A 177 -18.39 5.39 5.48
C VAL A 177 -17.02 5.95 5.83
N VAL A 178 -16.91 7.27 5.91
CA VAL A 178 -15.68 7.94 6.30
C VAL A 178 -15.49 7.78 7.81
N LYS A 179 -14.40 7.12 8.20
CA LYS A 179 -14.00 6.96 9.60
C LYS A 179 -12.83 7.91 9.88
N ASP A 180 -13.01 8.82 10.83
CA ASP A 180 -11.97 9.74 11.31
C ASP A 180 -10.99 9.03 12.28
#